data_AF-A0A2V6G1H7-F1
#
_entry.id   AF-A0A2V6G1H7-F1
#
_cell.length_a   1.000
_cell.length_b   1.000
_cell.length_c   1.000
_cell.angle_alpha   90.00
_cell.angle_beta   90.00
_cell.angle_gamma   90.00
#
_symmetry.space_group_name_H-M   'P 1'
#
loop_
_entity.id
_entity.type
_entity.pdbx_description
1 polymer ?
#
loop_
_entity_poly.entity_id
_entity_poly.type
_entity_poly.pdbx_seq_one_letter_code
_entity_poly.pdbx_strand_id
1 'polypeptide(L)'
;MTKDKIIVALDVASAKQALELVERLREQISFFKIGLQLYTAEGPEIARAVLETGAKVWLDLKLHDIPNTVGRAVESAGSLGVQMLTIHLS
;
A
#
# COMPACT_ATOMS: atom_id res chain seq x y z
N MET A 1 18.84 -13.24 -5.30
CA MET A 1 18.86 -11.78 -5.03
C MET A 1 17.70 -11.43 -4.12
N THR A 2 17.90 -10.56 -3.13
CA THR A 2 16.88 -10.21 -2.12
C THR A 2 15.85 -9.23 -2.71
N LYS A 3 14.68 -9.72 -3.12
CA LYS A 3 13.58 -8.90 -3.69
C LYS A 3 13.07 -7.79 -2.76
N ASP A 4 13.32 -7.92 -1.46
CA ASP A 4 12.83 -7.03 -0.40
C ASP A 4 13.67 -5.76 -0.17
N LYS A 5 14.72 -5.50 -0.96
CA LYS A 5 15.59 -4.31 -0.76
C LYS A 5 15.05 -3.02 -1.36
N ILE A 6 14.06 -3.10 -2.24
CA ILE A 6 13.47 -1.95 -2.93
C ILE A 6 11.96 -2.02 -2.71
N ILE A 7 11.39 -0.88 -2.32
CA ILE A 7 9.93 -0.68 -2.32
C ILE A 7 9.60 0.25 -3.48
N VAL A 8 8.73 -0.19 -4.38
CA VAL A 8 8.32 0.61 -5.54
C VAL A 8 7.04 1.39 -5.22
N ALA A 9 7.04 2.69 -5.46
CA ALA A 9 5.86 3.53 -5.31
C ALA A 9 4.89 3.36 -6.49
N LEU A 10 3.64 3.00 -6.20
CA LEU A 10 2.54 2.97 -7.17
C LEU A 10 1.86 4.35 -7.24
N ASP A 11 2.63 5.36 -7.62
CA ASP A 11 2.16 6.75 -7.73
C ASP A 11 1.51 6.96 -9.11
N VAL A 12 0.37 6.30 -9.31
CA VAL A 12 -0.43 6.30 -10.54
C VAL A 12 -1.90 6.57 -10.22
N ALA A 13 -2.67 6.94 -11.24
CA ALA A 13 -4.03 7.44 -11.05
C ALA A 13 -5.11 6.34 -11.00
N SER A 14 -4.78 5.09 -11.34
CA SER A 14 -5.78 4.01 -11.37
C SER A 14 -5.24 2.64 -11.02
N ALA A 15 -6.14 1.75 -10.60
CA ALA A 15 -5.85 0.35 -10.30
C ALA A 15 -5.23 -0.38 -11.50
N LYS A 16 -5.72 -0.10 -12.72
CA LYS A 16 -5.18 -0.68 -13.95
C LYS A 16 -3.68 -0.38 -14.11
N GLN A 17 -3.30 0.90 -14.01
CA GLN A 17 -1.90 1.31 -14.15
C GLN A 17 -1.03 0.71 -13.03
N ALA A 18 -1.57 0.64 -11.81
CA ALA A 18 -0.88 0.08 -10.67
C ALA A 18 -0.59 -1.42 -10.85
N LEU A 19 -1.59 -2.19 -11.27
CA LEU A 19 -1.45 -3.64 -11.49
C LEU A 19 -0.53 -3.96 -12.68
N GLU A 20 -0.56 -3.15 -13.76
CA GLU A 20 0.41 -3.27 -14.86
C GLU A 20 1.86 -3.09 -14.37
N LEU A 21 2.10 -2.14 -13.46
CA LEU A 21 3.42 -1.94 -12.86
C LEU A 21 3.83 -3.10 -11.95
N VAL A 22 2.90 -3.62 -11.14
CA VAL A 22 3.14 -4.77 -10.26
C VAL A 22 3.51 -6.00 -11.08
N GLU A 23 2.72 -6.35 -12.10
CA GLU A 23 3.00 -7.50 -12.96
C GLU A 23 4.36 -7.39 -13.65
N ARG A 24 4.73 -6.19 -14.11
CA ARG A 24 6.03 -5.97 -14.76
C ARG A 24 7.22 -6.15 -13.82
N LEU A 25 7.05 -5.90 -12.52
CA LEU A 25 8.16 -5.80 -11.57
C LEU A 25 8.21 -6.93 -10.53
N ARG A 26 7.13 -7.69 -10.34
CA ARG A 26 7.00 -8.69 -9.26
C ARG A 26 8.01 -9.84 -9.30
N GLU A 27 8.61 -10.10 -10.47
CA GLU A 27 9.69 -11.07 -10.57
C GLU A 27 10.98 -10.62 -9.85
N GLN A 28 11.16 -9.32 -9.64
CA GLN A 28 12.37 -8.73 -9.04
C GLN A 28 12.09 -7.98 -7.75
N ILE A 29 10.87 -7.44 -7.60
CA ILE A 29 10.42 -6.62 -6.48
C ILE A 29 9.30 -7.35 -5.74
N SER A 30 9.37 -7.39 -4.42
CA SER A 30 8.32 -8.01 -3.59
C SER A 30 7.46 -6.98 -2.86
N PHE A 31 7.81 -5.69 -2.87
CA PHE A 31 7.16 -4.69 -2.03
C PHE A 31 6.74 -3.46 -2.84
N PHE A 32 5.48 -3.06 -2.67
CA PHE A 32 4.91 -1.89 -3.33
C PHE A 32 4.25 -0.96 -2.32
N LYS A 33 4.41 0.35 -2.53
CA LYS A 33 3.82 1.41 -1.72
C LYS A 33 2.59 1.96 -2.41
N ILE A 34 1.46 1.96 -1.71
CA ILE A 34 0.21 2.60 -2.16
C ILE A 34 0.07 3.91 -1.40
N GLY A 35 0.07 5.02 -2.13
CA GLY A 35 -0.07 6.38 -1.58
C GLY A 35 -1.50 6.89 -1.61
N LEU A 36 -1.68 8.09 -1.03
CA LEU A 36 -2.98 8.74 -0.87
C LEU A 36 -3.75 8.91 -2.20
N GLN A 37 -3.08 9.26 -3.31
CA GLN A 37 -3.75 9.45 -4.61
C GLN A 37 -4.47 8.17 -5.05
N LEU A 38 -3.72 7.07 -5.17
CA LEU A 38 -4.23 5.79 -5.65
C LEU A 38 -5.28 5.22 -4.67
N TYR A 39 -5.03 5.31 -3.37
CA TYR A 39 -5.98 4.83 -2.35
C TYR A 39 -7.27 5.64 -2.32
N THR A 40 -7.21 6.95 -2.58
CA THR A 40 -8.43 7.79 -2.64
C THR A 40 -9.24 7.49 -3.89
N ALA A 41 -8.58 7.18 -5.02
CA ALA A 41 -9.26 6.85 -6.27
C ALA A 41 -9.93 5.47 -6.23
N GLU A 42 -9.26 4.46 -5.65
CA GLU A 42 -9.65 3.05 -5.76
C GLU A 42 -10.15 2.44 -4.44
N GLY A 43 -9.98 3.15 -3.33
CA GLY A 43 -10.32 2.65 -1.99
C GLY A 43 -9.44 1.47 -1.55
N PRO A 44 -9.88 0.68 -0.55
CA PRO A 44 -9.14 -0.47 -0.05
C PRO A 44 -8.91 -1.60 -1.07
N GLU A 45 -9.72 -1.66 -2.15
CA GLU A 45 -9.64 -2.75 -3.13
C GLU A 45 -8.28 -2.80 -3.84
N ILE A 46 -7.61 -1.66 -4.04
CA ILE A 46 -6.28 -1.66 -4.65
C ILE A 46 -5.24 -2.35 -3.78
N ALA A 47 -5.34 -2.24 -2.45
CA ALA A 47 -4.45 -2.97 -1.56
C ALA A 47 -4.67 -4.49 -1.68
N ARG A 48 -5.94 -4.93 -1.73
CA ARG A 48 -6.29 -6.35 -1.92
C ARG A 48 -5.79 -6.89 -3.25
N ALA A 49 -6.04 -6.16 -4.34
CA ALA A 49 -5.60 -6.58 -5.67
C ALA A 49 -4.08 -6.71 -5.78
N VAL A 50 -3.30 -5.83 -5.14
CA VAL A 50 -1.83 -5.96 -5.11
C VAL A 50 -1.40 -7.16 -4.26
N LEU A 51 -2.03 -7.38 -3.09
CA LEU A 51 -1.74 -8.54 -2.24
C LEU A 51 -2.03 -9.88 -2.94
N GLU A 52 -3.09 -9.95 -3.74
CA GLU A 52 -3.47 -11.14 -4.53
C GLU A 52 -2.39 -11.58 -5.54
N THR A 53 -1.51 -10.66 -5.96
CA THR A 53 -0.35 -10.99 -6.83
C THR A 53 0.78 -11.71 -6.07
N GLY A 54 0.67 -11.84 -4.75
CA GLY A 54 1.73 -12.32 -3.85
C GLY A 54 2.74 -11.25 -3.43
N ALA A 55 2.50 -10.00 -3.83
CA ALA A 55 3.31 -8.86 -3.41
C ALA A 55 2.96 -8.40 -1.98
N LYS A 56 3.89 -7.67 -1.35
CA LYS A 56 3.72 -6.99 -0.08
C LYS A 56 3.31 -5.53 -0.31
N VAL A 57 2.49 -5.00 0.58
CA VAL A 57 1.95 -3.64 0.53
C VAL A 57 2.42 -2.81 1.71
N TRP A 58 2.92 -1.61 1.42
CA TRP A 58 3.09 -0.50 2.36
C TRP A 58 1.98 0.53 2.09
N LEU A 59 1.11 0.73 3.08
CA LEU A 59 0.02 1.69 3.00
C LEU A 59 0.48 3.07 3.51
N ASP A 60 0.91 3.94 2.61
CA ASP A 60 1.53 5.24 2.94
C ASP A 60 0.49 6.39 2.88
N LEU A 61 -0.47 6.34 3.81
CA LEU A 61 -1.53 7.36 3.94
C LEU A 61 -1.17 8.50 4.89
N LYS A 62 -0.06 8.37 5.62
CA LYS A 62 0.43 9.36 6.59
C LYS A 62 -0.66 9.76 7.59
N LEU A 63 -1.25 8.76 8.25
CA LEU A 63 -2.37 8.95 9.18
C LEU A 63 -2.03 10.02 10.22
N HIS A 64 -2.90 11.01 10.36
CA HIS A 64 -2.73 12.15 11.25
C HIS A 64 -4.09 12.65 11.75
N ASP A 65 -4.49 12.20 12.94
CA ASP A 65 -5.77 12.53 13.58
C ASP A 65 -5.63 12.30 15.10
N ILE A 66 -6.71 12.49 15.87
CA ILE A 66 -6.74 12.18 17.31
C ILE A 66 -6.40 10.69 17.58
N PRO A 67 -5.80 10.36 18.74
CA PRO A 67 -5.28 9.01 19.00
C PRO A 67 -6.27 7.88 18.77
N ASN A 68 -7.52 8.02 19.20
CA ASN A 68 -8.55 7.00 19.03
C ASN A 68 -8.94 6.79 17.56
N THR A 69 -8.91 7.85 16.73
CA THR A 69 -9.20 7.75 15.30
C THR A 69 -8.04 7.06 14.57
N VAL A 70 -6.79 7.45 14.86
CA VAL A 70 -5.60 6.78 14.30
C VAL A 70 -5.57 5.32 14.71
N GLY A 71 -5.84 4.99 15.98
CA GLY A 71 -5.88 3.59 16.46
C GLY A 71 -6.86 2.72 15.68
N ARG A 72 -8.10 3.20 15.47
CA ARG A 72 -9.12 2.48 14.67
C ARG A 72 -8.72 2.37 13.18
N ALA A 73 -8.09 3.40 12.62
CA ALA A 73 -7.59 3.37 11.26
C ALA A 73 -6.46 2.34 11.08
N VAL A 74 -5.55 2.23 12.06
CA VAL A 74 -4.50 1.20 12.10
C VAL A 74 -5.10 -0.21 12.17
N GLU A 75 -6.11 -0.43 13.02
CA GLU A 75 -6.83 -1.72 13.11
C GLU A 75 -7.51 -2.10 11.79
N SER A 76 -8.16 -1.13 11.15
CA SER A 76 -8.81 -1.31 9.84
C SER A 76 -7.78 -1.64 8.74
N ALA A 77 -6.65 -0.92 8.72
CA ALA A 77 -5.56 -1.18 7.77
C ALA A 77 -4.92 -2.55 8.00
N GLY A 78 -4.67 -2.94 9.27
CA GLY A 78 -4.13 -4.26 9.61
C GLY A 78 -5.03 -5.40 9.14
N SER A 79 -6.35 -5.22 9.19
CA SER A 79 -7.33 -6.19 8.70
C SER A 79 -7.29 -6.41 7.18
N LEU A 80 -6.65 -5.52 6.41
CA LEU A 80 -6.41 -5.71 4.97
C LEU A 80 -5.22 -6.65 4.69
N GLY A 81 -4.36 -6.94 5.67
CA GLY A 81 -3.16 -7.76 5.48
C GLY A 81 -1.94 -7.00 4.92
N VAL A 82 -1.93 -5.66 4.99
CA VAL A 82 -0.76 -4.85 4.64
C VAL A 82 0.39 -5.08 5.63
N GLN A 83 1.64 -5.02 5.15
CA GLN A 83 2.81 -5.32 5.99
C GLN A 83 3.25 -4.14 6.84
N MET A 84 2.97 -2.90 6.40
CA MET A 84 3.26 -1.69 7.15
C MET A 84 2.39 -0.51 6.68
N LEU A 85 2.32 0.53 7.52
CA LEU A 85 1.64 1.78 7.22
C LEU A 85 2.43 2.98 7.76
N THR A 86 2.07 4.19 7.34
CA THR A 86 2.71 5.44 7.81
C THR A 86 1.80 6.23 8.74
N ILE A 87 2.34 6.71 9.87
CA ILE A 87 1.70 7.64 10.82
C ILE A 87 2.55 8.91 10.91
N HIS A 88 1.93 10.08 11.04
CA HIS A 88 2.60 11.34 11.30
C HIS A 88 2.83 11.53 12.82
N LEU A 89 4.02 12.01 13.23
CA LEU A 89 4.38 12.14 14.66
C LEU A 89 4.22 13.54 15.26
N SER A 90 3.88 14.55 14.44
CA SER A 90 3.81 15.96 14.86
C SER A 90 2.47 16.60 14.52
#